data_AF-A0A942DJV1-F1
#
_entry.id   AF-A0A942DJV1-F1
#
_cell.length_a   1.000
_cell.length_b   1.000
_cell.length_c   1.000
_cell.angle_alpha   90.00
_cell.angle_beta   90.00
_cell.angle_gamma   90.00
#
_symmetry.space_group_name_H-M   'P 1'
#
loop_
_entity.id
_entity.type
_entity.pdbx_description
1 polymer ?
#
loop_
_entity_poly.entity_id
_entity_poly.type
_entity_poly.pdbx_seq_one_letter_code
_entity_poly.pdbx_strand_id
1 'polypeptide(L)'
;MKSKRILCVTQYTSTAQALMSSEMEMGFNIISGAKPILHSKDTVGYLRSIPPEELPNYLFHRQSGAVVKIKNPKPITEKQKNTCILLAGRARYLRRVTRVVSQARKRVAPSELYGELVDYIRREQALKFRASGYNEDLIQECLFVFQYAQVKKITPRAAADEVIFRFSLFQADLWKTEEVKLKYYDLFANAANLEDLHDIFQDFIREYYLNSHV
;
A
#
# COMPACT_ATOMS: atom_id res chain seq x y z
N MET A 1 -40.35 9.99 22.07
CA MET A 1 -40.10 8.75 21.31
C MET A 1 -39.52 9.10 19.96
N LYS A 2 -38.22 8.90 19.74
CA LYS A 2 -37.59 8.93 18.41
C LYS A 2 -36.71 7.69 18.24
N SER A 3 -36.86 7.09 17.06
CA SER A 3 -36.43 5.76 16.67
C SER A 3 -34.97 5.40 17.02
N LYS A 4 -34.79 4.44 17.93
CA LYS A 4 -33.53 3.68 18.15
C LYS A 4 -33.51 2.36 17.36
N ARG A 5 -34.26 2.28 16.27
CA ARG A 5 -34.30 1.09 15.41
C ARG A 5 -33.47 1.38 14.15
N ILE A 6 -32.60 0.44 13.80
CA ILE A 6 -31.65 0.45 12.67
C ILE A 6 -30.26 1.01 13.01
N LEU A 7 -29.54 0.40 13.95
CA LEU A 7 -28.07 0.53 14.07
C LEU A 7 -27.39 -0.80 14.41
N CYS A 8 -28.14 -1.90 14.48
CA CYS A 8 -27.71 -3.15 15.12
C CYS A 8 -27.18 -4.22 14.13
N VAL A 9 -27.20 -3.96 12.81
CA VAL A 9 -26.69 -4.92 11.81
C VAL A 9 -25.34 -4.47 11.22
N THR A 10 -25.02 -3.17 11.29
CA THR A 10 -23.80 -2.55 10.74
C THR A 10 -22.62 -2.48 11.72
N GLN A 11 -22.79 -2.85 13.00
CA GLN A 11 -21.77 -2.69 14.05
C GLN A 11 -20.86 -3.92 14.29
N TYR A 12 -21.15 -5.07 13.67
CA TYR A 12 -20.41 -6.32 13.94
C TYR A 12 -19.31 -6.64 12.92
N THR A 13 -19.43 -6.13 11.70
CA THR A 13 -18.42 -6.26 10.65
C THR A 13 -17.37 -5.17 10.69
N SER A 14 -17.58 -4.11 11.48
CA SER A 14 -16.74 -2.89 11.45
C SER A 14 -15.29 -3.15 11.84
N THR A 15 -15.03 -4.15 12.68
CA THR A 15 -13.67 -4.48 13.15
C THR A 15 -12.88 -5.27 12.11
N ALA A 16 -13.51 -6.26 11.46
CA ALA A 16 -12.91 -6.98 10.34
C ALA A 16 -12.82 -6.09 9.08
N GLN A 17 -13.81 -5.22 8.85
CA GLN A 17 -13.76 -4.16 7.84
C GLN A 17 -12.68 -3.14 8.16
N ALA A 18 -12.47 -2.75 9.41
CA ALA A 18 -11.37 -1.85 9.78
C ALA A 18 -10.00 -2.49 9.53
N LEU A 19 -9.85 -3.80 9.81
CA LEU A 19 -8.65 -4.53 9.43
C LEU A 19 -8.47 -4.52 7.91
N MET A 20 -9.51 -4.84 7.13
CA MET A 20 -9.47 -4.82 5.67
C MET A 20 -9.17 -3.41 5.11
N SER A 21 -9.86 -2.38 5.60
CA SER A 21 -9.64 -0.98 5.24
C SER A 21 -8.23 -0.53 5.61
N SER A 22 -7.69 -0.92 6.78
CA SER A 22 -6.31 -0.59 7.15
C SER A 22 -5.28 -1.26 6.23
N GLU A 23 -5.50 -2.50 5.81
CA GLU A 23 -4.62 -3.20 4.87
C GLU A 23 -4.76 -2.65 3.43
N MET A 24 -5.97 -2.21 3.06
CA MET A 24 -6.21 -1.50 1.81
C MET A 24 -5.54 -0.13 1.82
N GLU A 25 -5.69 0.68 2.87
CA GLU A 25 -5.03 1.97 3.06
C GLU A 25 -3.50 1.83 3.10
N MET A 26 -2.96 0.77 3.70
CA MET A 26 -1.52 0.45 3.60
C MET A 26 -1.08 0.10 2.17
N GLY A 27 -1.99 -0.34 1.31
CA GLY A 27 -1.78 -0.52 -0.13
C GLY A 27 -1.76 0.79 -0.92
N PHE A 28 -2.59 1.76 -0.52
CA PHE A 28 -2.84 3.02 -1.21
C PHE A 28 -1.96 4.20 -0.76
N ASN A 29 -0.98 4.00 0.12
CA ASN A 29 -0.15 5.10 0.61
C ASN A 29 1.06 5.38 -0.30
N ILE A 30 0.87 6.28 -1.27
CA ILE A 30 1.86 7.25 -1.76
C ILE A 30 1.25 8.66 -1.64
N ILE A 31 1.85 9.49 -0.77
CA ILE A 31 1.74 10.95 -0.61
C ILE A 31 0.38 11.53 -0.13
N SER A 32 0.28 11.82 1.18
CA SER A 32 0.30 13.19 1.75
C SER A 32 -0.29 13.20 3.17
N GLY A 33 0.22 14.12 3.99
CA GLY A 33 0.27 13.99 5.44
C GLY A 33 -1.03 14.24 6.21
N ALA A 34 -1.18 13.45 7.28
CA ALA A 34 -1.72 13.87 8.56
C ALA A 34 -1.27 12.83 9.62
N LYS A 35 -0.75 13.28 10.76
CA LYS A 35 -0.48 12.41 11.91
C LYS A 35 -1.79 12.15 12.66
N PRO A 36 -2.20 10.90 12.92
CA PRO A 36 -3.13 10.60 14.00
C PRO A 36 -2.32 10.32 15.28
N ILE A 37 -2.65 11.05 16.34
CA ILE A 37 -2.15 10.80 17.69
C ILE A 37 -2.85 9.54 18.23
N LEU A 38 -2.08 8.49 18.49
CA LEU A 38 -2.53 7.19 19.03
C LEU A 38 -2.75 7.27 20.54
N HIS A 39 -3.87 6.74 21.02
CA HIS A 39 -3.91 6.07 22.32
C HIS A 39 -3.92 4.55 22.10
N SER A 40 -2.90 3.89 22.66
CA SER A 40 -2.48 2.49 22.52
C SER A 40 -1.61 2.18 21.29
N LYS A 41 -0.45 1.56 21.54
CA LYS A 41 0.72 1.54 20.64
C LYS A 41 0.61 0.65 19.39
N ASP A 42 -0.38 -0.23 19.26
CA ASP A 42 -0.55 -1.01 18.02
C ASP A 42 -1.94 -1.66 17.92
N THR A 43 -2.96 -0.85 17.64
CA THR A 43 -4.34 -1.34 17.47
C THR A 43 -4.45 -2.40 16.38
N VAL A 44 -3.70 -2.24 15.29
CA VAL A 44 -3.69 -3.18 14.17
C VAL A 44 -3.02 -4.49 14.58
N GLY A 45 -1.91 -4.42 15.32
CA GLY A 45 -1.28 -5.58 15.95
C GLY A 45 -2.22 -6.35 16.87
N TYR A 46 -3.01 -5.65 17.69
CA TYR A 46 -3.99 -6.28 18.57
C TYR A 46 -5.12 -6.97 17.80
N LEU A 47 -5.69 -6.32 16.78
CA LEU A 47 -6.72 -6.94 15.93
C LEU A 47 -6.25 -8.22 15.25
N ARG A 48 -4.96 -8.30 14.89
CA ARG A 48 -4.36 -9.50 14.28
C ARG A 48 -4.21 -10.66 15.27
N SER A 49 -4.15 -10.38 16.57
CA SER A 49 -4.05 -11.42 17.60
C SER A 49 -5.39 -12.10 17.91
N ILE A 50 -6.51 -11.49 17.50
CA ILE A 50 -7.86 -12.01 17.76
C ILE A 50 -8.22 -13.02 16.64
N PRO A 51 -8.68 -14.24 16.98
CA PRO A 51 -9.20 -15.18 16.00
C PRO A 51 -10.34 -14.56 15.16
N PRO A 52 -10.40 -14.77 13.83
CA PRO A 52 -11.43 -14.18 12.98
C PRO A 52 -12.87 -14.43 13.44
N GLU A 53 -13.12 -15.60 14.03
CA GLU A 53 -14.41 -16.04 14.54
C GLU A 53 -14.84 -15.24 15.79
N GLU A 54 -13.88 -14.67 16.51
CA GLU A 54 -14.10 -13.88 17.72
C GLU A 54 -14.20 -12.38 17.44
N LEU A 55 -13.75 -11.90 16.27
CA LEU A 55 -13.79 -10.48 15.89
C LEU A 55 -15.17 -9.81 16.07
N PRO A 56 -16.33 -10.47 15.83
CA PRO A 56 -17.64 -9.88 16.10
C PRO A 56 -17.88 -9.51 17.57
N ASN A 57 -17.12 -10.08 18.51
CA ASN A 57 -17.20 -9.75 19.94
C ASN A 57 -16.42 -8.48 20.31
N TYR A 58 -15.81 -7.80 19.34
CA TYR A 58 -14.97 -6.63 19.56
C TYR A 58 -15.48 -5.44 18.75
N LEU A 59 -15.44 -4.26 19.37
CA LEU A 59 -15.79 -2.98 18.75
C LEU A 59 -14.52 -2.18 18.48
N PHE A 60 -14.37 -1.70 17.25
CA PHE A 60 -13.36 -0.73 16.88
C PHE A 60 -13.93 0.70 16.97
N HIS A 61 -13.34 1.52 17.84
CA HIS A 61 -13.73 2.91 18.01
C HIS A 61 -12.86 3.81 17.14
N ARG A 62 -13.35 4.15 15.94
CA ARG A 62 -12.58 4.85 14.88
C ARG A 62 -11.91 6.16 15.33
N GLN A 63 -12.55 6.93 16.21
CA GLN A 63 -12.00 8.21 16.69
C GLN A 63 -10.87 8.04 17.70
N SER A 64 -10.88 6.97 18.48
CA SER A 64 -9.87 6.75 19.53
C SER A 64 -8.86 5.67 19.16
N GLY A 65 -9.08 4.93 18.07
CA GLY A 65 -8.30 3.76 17.72
C GLY A 65 -8.40 2.62 18.74
N ALA A 66 -9.37 2.65 19.66
CA ALA A 66 -9.51 1.62 20.69
C ALA A 66 -10.24 0.39 20.15
N VAL A 67 -9.83 -0.79 20.61
CA VAL A 67 -10.54 -2.05 20.39
C VAL A 67 -11.07 -2.52 21.74
N VAL A 68 -12.39 -2.71 21.85
CA VAL A 68 -13.06 -3.01 23.12
C VAL A 68 -13.86 -4.29 22.98
N LYS A 69 -13.63 -5.25 23.88
CA LYS A 69 -14.43 -6.48 23.97
C LYS A 69 -15.83 -6.16 24.53
N ILE A 70 -16.88 -6.67 23.88
CA ILE A 70 -18.26 -6.46 24.30
C ILE A 70 -18.52 -7.30 25.56
N LYS A 71 -19.00 -6.66 26.63
CA LYS A 71 -19.16 -7.29 27.96
C LYS A 71 -20.31 -8.31 28.04
N ASN A 72 -21.20 -8.37 27.04
CA ASN A 72 -22.27 -9.36 26.86
C ASN A 72 -22.68 -9.40 25.37
N PRO A 73 -21.93 -10.09 24.50
CA PRO A 73 -22.23 -10.11 23.07
C PRO A 73 -23.53 -10.89 22.81
N LYS A 74 -24.33 -10.41 21.85
CA LYS A 74 -25.43 -11.21 21.32
C LYS A 74 -24.84 -12.47 20.66
N PRO A 75 -25.55 -13.61 20.69
CA PRO A 75 -25.10 -14.81 19.99
C PRO A 75 -24.85 -14.49 18.51
N ILE A 76 -23.64 -14.83 18.05
CA ILE A 76 -23.17 -14.57 16.69
C ILE A 76 -23.79 -15.63 15.77
N THR A 77 -24.35 -15.19 14.63
CA THR A 77 -24.84 -16.11 13.60
C THR A 77 -23.69 -16.73 12.81
N GLU A 78 -23.86 -17.94 12.28
CA GLU A 78 -22.87 -18.56 11.39
C GLU A 78 -22.54 -17.69 10.17
N LYS A 79 -23.54 -16.98 9.62
CA LYS A 79 -23.32 -16.01 8.55
C LYS A 79 -22.34 -14.90 8.94
N GLN A 80 -22.44 -14.37 10.16
CA GLN A 80 -21.53 -13.33 10.65
C GLN A 80 -20.12 -13.87 10.88
N LYS A 81 -19.99 -15.08 11.44
CA LYS A 81 -18.68 -15.74 11.57
C LYS A 81 -18.03 -15.93 10.21
N ASN A 82 -18.76 -16.52 9.25
CA ASN A 82 -18.28 -16.74 7.89
C ASN A 82 -17.87 -15.43 7.19
N THR A 83 -18.63 -14.35 7.40
CA THR A 83 -18.27 -13.03 6.87
C THR A 83 -16.96 -12.50 7.48
N CYS A 84 -16.78 -12.63 8.80
CA CYS A 84 -15.55 -12.19 9.47
C CYS A 84 -14.33 -13.02 9.05
N ILE A 85 -14.50 -14.34 8.93
CA ILE A 85 -13.48 -15.26 8.41
C ILE A 85 -13.08 -14.85 6.98
N LEU A 86 -14.06 -14.59 6.10
CA LEU A 86 -13.82 -14.15 4.72
C LEU A 86 -13.04 -12.83 4.67
N LEU A 87 -13.48 -11.82 5.44
CA LEU A 87 -12.82 -10.51 5.49
C LEU A 87 -11.38 -10.61 6.04
N ALA A 88 -11.16 -11.41 7.07
CA ALA A 88 -9.82 -11.66 7.60
C ALA A 88 -8.94 -12.42 6.59
N GLY A 89 -9.53 -13.36 5.84
CA GLY A 89 -8.88 -14.05 4.73
C GLY A 89 -8.44 -13.08 3.65
N ARG A 90 -9.33 -12.17 3.21
CA ARG A 90 -9.03 -11.13 2.22
C ARG A 90 -7.84 -10.27 2.67
N ALA A 91 -7.90 -9.74 3.88
CA ALA A 91 -6.82 -8.94 4.47
C ALA A 91 -5.48 -9.70 4.51
N ARG A 92 -5.51 -10.99 4.87
CA ARG A 92 -4.32 -11.85 4.93
C ARG A 92 -3.68 -12.05 3.56
N TYR A 93 -4.46 -12.42 2.54
CA TYR A 93 -3.93 -12.67 1.20
C TYR A 93 -3.48 -11.39 0.51
N LEU A 94 -4.24 -10.30 0.65
CA LEU A 94 -3.85 -8.97 0.17
C LEU A 94 -2.47 -8.57 0.71
N ARG A 95 -2.24 -8.73 2.03
CA ARG A 95 -0.92 -8.45 2.62
C ARG A 95 0.20 -9.29 2.01
N ARG A 96 -0.05 -10.56 1.71
CA ARG A 96 0.95 -11.45 1.07
C ARG A 96 1.29 -10.95 -0.32
N VAL A 97 0.30 -10.61 -1.14
CA VAL A 97 0.50 -10.02 -2.46
C VAL A 97 1.27 -8.71 -2.36
N THR A 98 0.81 -7.77 -1.52
CA THR A 98 1.46 -6.47 -1.33
C THR A 98 2.90 -6.62 -0.85
N ARG A 99 3.20 -7.59 0.03
CA ARG A 99 4.57 -7.88 0.46
C ARG A 99 5.45 -8.36 -0.68
N VAL A 100 4.98 -9.29 -1.50
CA VAL A 100 5.73 -9.81 -2.65
C VAL A 100 5.98 -8.70 -3.68
N VAL A 101 4.94 -7.93 -4.03
CA VAL A 101 5.06 -6.79 -4.94
C VAL A 101 6.01 -5.72 -4.39
N SER A 102 5.93 -5.40 -3.09
CA SER A 102 6.82 -4.43 -2.44
C SER A 102 8.28 -4.92 -2.42
N GLN A 103 8.51 -6.23 -2.26
CA GLN A 103 9.85 -6.81 -2.37
C GLN A 103 10.40 -6.71 -3.79
N ALA A 104 9.58 -6.95 -4.82
CA ALA A 104 9.96 -6.72 -6.20
C ALA A 104 10.32 -5.24 -6.43
N ARG A 105 9.52 -4.31 -5.92
CA ARG A 105 9.78 -2.85 -5.98
C ARG A 105 11.11 -2.47 -5.32
N LYS A 106 11.48 -3.08 -4.19
CA LYS A 106 12.77 -2.83 -3.53
C LYS A 106 13.99 -3.18 -4.39
N ARG A 107 13.87 -4.11 -5.34
CA ARG A 107 14.97 -4.46 -6.25
C ARG A 107 15.20 -3.39 -7.32
N VAL A 108 14.17 -2.62 -7.65
CA VAL A 108 14.18 -1.62 -8.72
C VAL A 108 14.33 -0.20 -8.17
N ALA A 109 13.89 0.05 -6.94
CA ALA A 109 13.96 1.37 -6.30
C ALA A 109 15.41 1.75 -5.93
N PRO A 110 15.94 2.88 -6.43
CA PRO A 110 17.20 3.42 -5.97
C PRO A 110 17.03 4.01 -4.56
N SER A 111 17.39 3.24 -3.52
CA SER A 111 17.49 3.64 -2.10
C SER A 111 16.19 3.83 -1.29
N GLU A 112 16.34 3.65 0.03
CA GLU A 112 15.29 3.49 1.04
C GLU A 112 14.44 4.75 1.31
N LEU A 113 13.13 4.56 1.53
CA LEU A 113 12.11 5.39 2.20
C LEU A 113 11.92 6.87 1.80
N TYR A 114 12.95 7.58 1.33
CA TYR A 114 12.91 8.94 0.78
C TYR A 114 13.31 9.02 -0.70
N GLY A 115 13.64 7.86 -1.32
CA GLY A 115 14.12 7.77 -2.69
C GLY A 115 13.19 8.41 -3.73
N GLU A 116 11.87 8.24 -3.60
CA GLU A 116 10.91 8.75 -4.60
C GLU A 116 10.85 10.28 -4.67
N LEU A 117 10.84 10.96 -3.51
CA LEU A 117 10.85 12.42 -3.47
C LEU A 117 12.19 12.97 -3.96
N VAL A 118 13.29 12.34 -3.55
CA VAL A 118 14.64 12.73 -3.98
C VAL A 118 14.79 12.53 -5.49
N ASP A 119 14.34 11.40 -6.04
CA ASP A 119 14.38 11.10 -7.46
C ASP A 119 13.47 12.03 -8.27
N TYR A 120 12.32 12.41 -7.71
CA TYR A 120 11.47 13.45 -8.29
C TYR A 120 12.20 14.78 -8.38
N ILE A 121 12.83 15.25 -7.29
CA ILE A 121 13.60 16.51 -7.28
C ILE A 121 14.76 16.45 -8.29
N ARG A 122 15.47 15.33 -8.36
CA ARG A 122 16.57 15.11 -9.33
C ARG A 122 16.08 15.21 -10.78
N ARG A 123 14.92 14.60 -11.07
CA ARG A 123 14.27 14.68 -12.37
C ARG A 123 13.84 16.10 -12.71
N GLU A 124 13.25 16.84 -11.78
CA GLU A 124 12.84 18.24 -12.01
C GLU A 124 14.05 19.13 -12.32
N GLN A 125 15.17 18.95 -11.62
CA GLN A 125 16.42 19.65 -11.96
C GLN A 125 16.94 19.28 -13.36
N ALA A 126 16.91 17.99 -13.72
CA ALA A 126 17.33 17.52 -15.04
C ALA A 126 16.41 18.05 -16.17
N LEU A 127 15.09 18.07 -15.95
CA LEU A 127 14.12 18.64 -16.90
C LEU A 127 14.32 20.14 -17.06
N LYS A 128 14.57 20.86 -15.96
CA LYS A 128 14.86 22.29 -15.99
C LYS A 128 16.14 22.61 -16.76
N PHE A 129 17.21 21.84 -16.54
CA PHE A 129 18.46 21.98 -17.28
C PHE A 129 18.28 21.67 -18.78
N ARG A 130 17.49 20.64 -19.13
CA ARG A 130 17.17 20.36 -20.53
C ARG A 130 16.33 21.46 -21.16
N ALA A 131 15.35 22.00 -20.45
CA ALA A 131 14.47 23.06 -20.92
C ALA A 131 15.20 24.39 -21.16
N SER A 132 16.31 24.65 -20.45
CA SER A 132 17.16 25.81 -20.70
C SER A 132 18.09 25.67 -21.91
N GLY A 133 18.01 24.55 -22.64
CA GLY A 133 18.96 24.24 -23.70
C GLY A 133 20.32 23.77 -23.18
N TYR A 134 20.37 23.22 -21.97
CA TYR A 134 21.60 22.80 -21.27
C TYR A 134 22.52 23.98 -20.93
N ASN A 135 21.94 25.12 -20.53
CA ASN A 135 22.72 26.29 -20.11
C ASN A 135 23.49 26.01 -18.81
N GLU A 136 24.82 25.92 -18.90
CA GLU A 136 25.71 25.62 -17.77
C GLU A 136 25.78 26.72 -16.71
N ASP A 137 25.29 27.93 -16.97
CA ASP A 137 25.21 28.99 -15.95
C ASP A 137 24.21 28.66 -14.82
N LEU A 138 23.32 27.68 -15.04
CA LEU A 138 22.29 27.24 -14.08
C LEU A 138 22.80 26.21 -13.06
N ILE A 139 24.10 26.09 -12.84
CA ILE A 139 24.70 25.12 -11.88
C ILE A 139 24.02 25.14 -10.52
N GLN A 140 23.76 26.32 -9.96
CA GLN A 140 23.15 26.46 -8.63
C GLN A 140 21.72 25.90 -8.57
N GLU A 141 20.98 25.96 -9.69
CA GLU A 141 19.59 25.52 -9.77
C GLU A 141 19.47 24.04 -10.13
N CYS A 142 20.50 23.49 -10.78
CA CYS A 142 20.54 22.11 -11.27
C CYS A 142 21.70 21.32 -10.66
N LEU A 143 22.06 21.62 -9.40
CA LEU A 143 23.27 21.12 -8.74
C LEU A 143 23.46 19.61 -8.83
N PHE A 144 22.36 18.84 -8.73
CA PHE A 144 22.45 17.38 -8.79
C PHE A 144 22.96 16.89 -10.15
N VAL A 145 22.54 17.52 -11.25
CA VAL A 145 22.98 17.14 -12.61
C VAL A 145 24.49 17.27 -12.72
N PHE A 146 25.05 18.38 -12.23
CA PHE A 146 26.49 18.64 -12.27
C PHE A 146 27.27 17.71 -11.33
N GLN A 147 26.77 17.49 -10.11
CA GLN A 147 27.38 16.52 -9.18
C GLN A 147 27.38 15.10 -9.76
N TYR A 148 26.26 14.69 -10.37
CA TYR A 148 26.15 13.38 -11.01
C TYR A 148 27.10 13.25 -12.19
N ALA A 149 27.20 14.28 -13.03
CA ALA A 149 28.12 14.35 -14.15
C ALA A 149 29.58 14.17 -13.70
N GLN A 150 29.98 14.86 -12.64
CA GLN A 150 31.31 14.74 -12.03
C GLN A 150 31.58 13.32 -11.51
N VAL A 151 30.64 12.75 -10.75
CA VAL A 151 30.77 11.40 -10.17
C VAL A 151 30.85 10.33 -11.27
N LYS A 152 30.04 10.46 -12.32
CA LYS A 152 29.98 9.50 -13.44
C LYS A 152 31.01 9.77 -14.53
N LYS A 153 31.76 10.87 -14.45
CA LYS A 153 32.73 11.32 -15.46
C LYS A 153 32.09 11.44 -16.85
N ILE A 154 30.90 12.05 -16.91
CA ILE A 154 30.15 12.33 -18.13
C ILE A 154 29.85 13.83 -18.23
N THR A 155 29.36 14.29 -19.37
CA THR A 155 28.96 15.70 -19.52
C THR A 155 27.68 16.00 -18.72
N PRO A 156 27.46 17.25 -18.27
CA PRO A 156 26.21 17.64 -17.60
C PRO A 156 24.96 17.34 -18.45
N ARG A 157 25.08 17.51 -19.78
CA ARG A 157 24.03 17.13 -20.74
C ARG A 157 23.71 15.64 -20.68
N ALA A 158 24.73 14.77 -20.80
CA ALA A 158 24.54 13.33 -20.72
C ALA A 158 23.98 12.90 -19.36
N ALA A 159 24.42 13.54 -18.28
CA ALA A 159 23.90 13.32 -16.94
C ALA A 159 22.40 13.65 -16.82
N ALA A 160 21.95 14.79 -17.34
CA ALA A 160 20.53 15.16 -17.31
C ALA A 160 19.66 14.19 -18.11
N ASP A 161 20.09 13.83 -19.32
CA ASP A 161 19.36 12.88 -20.16
C ASP A 161 19.31 11.49 -19.51
N GLU A 162 20.40 11.04 -18.89
CA GLU A 162 20.46 9.77 -18.16
C GLU A 162 19.55 9.77 -16.93
N VAL A 163 19.51 10.86 -16.15
CA VAL A 163 18.60 11.00 -14.99
C VAL A 163 17.13 10.93 -15.42
N ILE A 164 16.77 11.66 -16.49
CA ILE A 164 15.41 11.63 -17.06
C ILE A 164 15.05 10.22 -17.52
N PHE A 165 15.96 9.56 -18.25
CA PHE A 165 15.74 8.21 -18.76
C PHE A 165 15.57 7.20 -17.62
N ARG A 166 16.48 7.19 -16.64
CA ARG A 166 16.40 6.31 -15.46
C ARG A 166 15.10 6.52 -14.68
N PHE A 167 14.67 7.77 -14.50
CA PHE A 167 13.39 8.08 -13.85
C PHE A 167 12.20 7.52 -14.64
N SER A 168 12.22 7.60 -15.97
CA SER A 168 11.16 7.04 -16.81
C SER A 168 11.04 5.52 -16.70
N LEU A 169 12.17 4.81 -16.65
CA LEU A 169 12.20 3.36 -16.43
C LEU A 169 11.63 3.02 -15.05
N PHE A 170 12.07 3.74 -14.01
CA PHE A 170 11.56 3.55 -12.67
C PHE A 170 10.05 3.78 -12.57
N GLN A 171 9.51 4.82 -13.20
CA GLN A 171 8.07 5.08 -13.25
C GLN A 171 7.29 3.97 -13.97
N ALA A 172 7.85 3.42 -15.06
CA ALA A 172 7.22 2.30 -15.75
C ALA A 172 7.11 1.06 -14.85
N ASP A 173 8.16 0.76 -14.09
CA ASP A 173 8.15 -0.38 -13.17
C ASP A 173 7.27 -0.12 -11.93
N LEU A 174 7.24 1.12 -11.42
CA LEU A 174 6.27 1.54 -10.42
C LEU A 174 4.85 1.29 -10.89
N TRP A 175 4.51 1.71 -12.11
CA TRP A 175 3.18 1.52 -12.67
C TRP A 175 2.79 0.05 -12.78
N LYS A 176 3.68 -0.80 -13.30
CA LYS A 176 3.44 -2.24 -13.36
C LYS A 176 3.17 -2.84 -11.97
N THR A 177 3.96 -2.44 -10.96
CA THR A 177 3.76 -2.96 -9.60
C THR A 177 2.43 -2.49 -9.00
N GLU A 178 1.99 -1.27 -9.31
CA GLU A 178 0.73 -0.74 -8.82
C GLU A 178 -0.47 -1.36 -9.56
N GLU A 179 -0.37 -1.59 -10.87
CA GLU A 179 -1.38 -2.29 -11.66
C GLU A 179 -1.62 -3.71 -11.13
N VAL A 180 -0.54 -4.45 -10.82
CA VAL A 180 -0.64 -5.78 -10.21
C VAL A 180 -1.36 -5.70 -8.86
N LYS A 181 -1.03 -4.72 -8.01
CA LYS A 181 -1.79 -4.53 -6.76
C LYS A 181 -3.26 -4.29 -7.08
N LEU A 182 -3.60 -3.28 -7.86
CA LEU A 182 -4.99 -2.93 -8.15
C LEU A 182 -5.81 -4.12 -8.69
N LYS A 183 -5.23 -4.90 -9.63
CA LYS A 183 -5.83 -6.15 -10.13
C LYS A 183 -6.20 -7.10 -8.99
N TYR A 184 -5.23 -7.45 -8.14
CA TYR A 184 -5.46 -8.44 -7.09
C TYR A 184 -6.30 -7.89 -5.93
N TYR A 185 -6.25 -6.58 -5.68
CA TYR A 185 -7.13 -5.92 -4.72
C TYR A 185 -8.60 -6.08 -5.12
N ASP A 186 -8.92 -5.85 -6.39
CA ASP A 186 -10.28 -6.03 -6.92
C ASP A 186 -10.72 -7.49 -6.86
N LEU A 187 -9.86 -8.44 -7.29
CA LEU A 187 -10.15 -9.87 -7.21
C LEU A 187 -10.46 -10.31 -5.76
N PHE A 188 -9.62 -9.95 -4.78
CA PHE A 188 -9.87 -10.31 -3.38
C PHE A 188 -11.09 -9.60 -2.79
N ALA A 189 -11.40 -8.36 -3.21
CA ALA A 189 -12.59 -7.65 -2.76
C ALA A 189 -13.88 -8.34 -3.23
N ASN A 190 -13.86 -8.94 -4.41
CA ASN A 190 -15.01 -9.57 -5.06
C ASN A 190 -15.14 -11.09 -4.79
N ALA A 191 -14.13 -11.73 -4.19
CA ALA A 191 -14.17 -13.16 -3.83
C ALA A 191 -15.34 -13.50 -2.88
N ALA A 192 -16.14 -14.52 -3.22
CA ALA A 192 -17.36 -14.86 -2.49
C ALA A 192 -17.09 -15.75 -1.25
N ASN A 193 -16.02 -16.54 -1.28
CA ASN A 193 -15.70 -17.51 -0.23
C ASN A 193 -14.16 -17.65 -0.04
N LEU A 194 -13.75 -18.50 0.91
CA LEU A 194 -12.33 -18.71 1.22
C LEU A 194 -11.55 -19.48 0.14
N GLU A 195 -12.23 -20.34 -0.60
CA GLU A 195 -11.66 -21.13 -1.70
C GLU A 195 -11.27 -20.19 -2.85
N ASP A 196 -12.17 -19.26 -3.22
CA ASP A 196 -11.88 -18.21 -4.20
C ASP A 196 -10.62 -17.41 -3.80
N LEU A 197 -10.47 -17.05 -2.51
CA LEU A 197 -9.27 -16.34 -2.04
C LEU A 197 -8.00 -17.18 -2.20
N HIS A 198 -8.10 -18.48 -1.98
CA HIS A 198 -6.97 -19.38 -2.16
C HIS A 198 -6.59 -19.45 -3.63
N ASP A 199 -7.56 -19.67 -4.51
CA ASP A 199 -7.34 -19.80 -5.96
C ASP A 199 -6.76 -18.52 -6.56
N ILE A 200 -7.33 -17.35 -6.23
CA ILE A 200 -6.78 -16.05 -6.63
C ILE A 200 -5.32 -15.90 -6.19
N PHE A 201 -4.98 -16.36 -4.98
CA PHE A 201 -3.60 -16.30 -4.50
C PHE A 201 -2.67 -17.29 -5.20
N GLN A 202 -3.15 -18.50 -5.55
CA GLN A 202 -2.36 -19.45 -6.33
C GLN A 202 -2.10 -18.94 -7.75
N ASP A 203 -3.09 -18.31 -8.37
CA ASP A 203 -2.92 -17.66 -9.67
C ASP A 203 -1.91 -16.50 -9.59
N PHE A 204 -1.96 -15.70 -8.52
CA PHE A 204 -0.92 -14.69 -8.24
C PHE A 204 0.48 -15.31 -8.19
N ILE A 205 0.65 -16.39 -7.43
CA ILE A 205 1.94 -17.07 -7.32
C ILE A 205 2.38 -17.60 -8.68
N ARG A 206 1.48 -18.24 -9.45
CA ARG A 206 1.79 -18.76 -10.79
C ARG A 206 2.23 -17.64 -11.74
N GLU A 207 1.46 -16.57 -11.83
CA GLU A 207 1.80 -15.39 -12.66
C GLU A 207 3.12 -14.76 -12.22
N TYR A 208 3.34 -14.59 -10.91
CA TYR A 208 4.57 -14.00 -10.38
C TYR A 208 5.80 -14.87 -10.67
N TYR A 209 5.73 -16.18 -10.43
CA TYR A 209 6.85 -17.09 -10.70
C TYR A 209 7.22 -17.11 -12.18
N LEU A 210 6.22 -17.20 -13.07
CA LEU A 210 6.43 -17.17 -14.52
C LEU A 210 7.12 -15.88 -14.98
N ASN A 211 6.75 -14.75 -14.38
CA ASN A 211 7.31 -13.44 -14.75
C ASN A 211 8.61 -13.08 -14.01
N SER A 212 8.99 -13.81 -12.95
CA SER A 212 10.21 -13.56 -12.17
C SER A 212 11.47 -14.26 -12.70
N HIS A 213 11.31 -15.12 -13.71
CA HIS A 213 12.36 -15.90 -14.37
C HIS A 213 12.66 -15.45 -15.81
N VAL A 214 12.14 -14.29 -16.22
CA VAL A 214 12.45 -13.59 -17.46
C VAL A 214 13.23 -12.33 -17.12
#